data_AF-G0QRZ1-F1
#
_entry.id   AF-G0QRZ1-F1
#
_cell.length_a   1.000
_cell.length_b   1.000
_cell.length_c   1.000
_cell.angle_alpha   90.00
_cell.angle_beta   90.00
_cell.angle_gamma   90.00
#
_symmetry.space_group_name_H-M   'P 1'
#
loop_
_entity.id
_entity.type
_entity.pdbx_description
1 polymer ?
#
loop_
_entity_poly.entity_id
_entity_poly.type
_entity_poly.pdbx_seq_one_letter_code
_entity_poly.pdbx_strand_id
1 'polypeptide(L)'
;MTSKTHSQWGMIPGDTKMEIERQFTFYNFENPEDFVFRGKKPHLQESKKFYFQEFQEFNNPQFSEDQTKVDFDYYQYFHAIKQTNAQEIQNCVNLGPLSFWYQLKLASETQIGIQGNDTLDNNSYYAALQWSQQGISNNPPIGDKIESITSTNTTTIGFPEISFFLQKYLPNHISNDTKYQNLKFTNEWAEKIMEYIENPVNYTIFIKTNYSLLNQGNLKILYSWGKQFEQTQNETYLQLIADRFLISEYYQDQIIDRAFVFWKYCIYIVNEFAEMRSKGGNQAYAGLGGIGRTKIQQIFLDENISQFKDFYMFQEPAQVLDYIRYMVIFTGFGGLTIKNTAYNYLFGYEDPFLINLKYQNPQQGGDPSISLIVNYNDLNMSDPTQAQKQGMYTGKENIKQVRQYYQINQFPYVTINKQIFDGFQVSNQLVSPWDENIQIQGTDAGANEPDLDEDSNLNIFINTLYQGGQLYNYDYNNTLNLTSILSGPIFNTKTHMLNIDPDMTQFIDVYNTDGNPQYPSNWDQTFILVEPITVMIPFFYVHRSGNLTEDAPFQLQYIF
;
A
#
# COMPACT_ATOMS: atom_id res chain seq x y z
N MET A 1 -31.03 13.07 -35.50
CA MET A 1 -29.74 13.44 -36.16
C MET A 1 -29.68 12.83 -37.56
N THR A 2 -28.85 13.33 -38.49
CA THR A 2 -28.68 12.70 -39.83
C THR A 2 -27.21 12.57 -40.19
N SER A 3 -26.86 11.72 -41.16
CA SER A 3 -25.50 11.64 -41.72
C SER A 3 -24.98 12.99 -42.22
N LYS A 4 -25.88 13.93 -42.59
CA LYS A 4 -25.53 15.28 -43.01
C LYS A 4 -25.08 16.20 -41.86
N THR A 5 -25.43 15.88 -40.61
CA THR A 5 -25.02 16.66 -39.43
C THR A 5 -23.91 15.97 -38.64
N HIS A 6 -23.40 14.81 -39.08
CA HIS A 6 -22.36 14.03 -38.38
C HIS A 6 -21.12 14.86 -38.00
N SER A 7 -20.73 15.84 -38.82
CA SER A 7 -19.60 16.72 -38.50
C SER A 7 -19.83 17.60 -37.26
N GLN A 8 -21.08 17.75 -36.80
CA GLN A 8 -21.46 18.56 -35.64
C GLN A 8 -21.57 17.76 -34.34
N TRP A 9 -21.77 16.43 -34.41
CA TRP A 9 -22.01 15.59 -33.23
C TRP A 9 -21.19 14.30 -33.18
N GLY A 10 -20.55 13.88 -34.27
CA GLY A 10 -19.93 12.56 -34.42
C GLY A 10 -18.50 12.54 -34.95
N MET A 11 -17.90 13.68 -35.32
CA MET A 11 -16.49 13.70 -35.73
C MET A 11 -15.57 13.35 -34.57
N ILE A 12 -15.63 14.06 -33.45
CA ILE A 12 -15.01 13.61 -32.20
C ILE A 12 -16.15 13.63 -31.19
N PRO A 13 -16.80 12.48 -30.91
CA PRO A 13 -17.85 12.41 -29.91
C PRO A 13 -17.32 12.98 -28.59
N GLY A 14 -17.83 14.16 -28.19
CA GLY A 14 -17.38 14.86 -26.98
C GLY A 14 -16.75 16.23 -27.16
N ASP A 15 -16.39 16.65 -28.38
CA ASP A 15 -16.01 18.05 -28.67
C ASP A 15 -17.26 18.96 -28.77
N THR A 16 -18.18 18.82 -27.82
CA THR A 16 -19.40 19.63 -27.73
C THR A 16 -19.14 20.99 -27.12
N LYS A 17 -17.88 21.26 -26.69
CA LYS A 17 -17.50 22.42 -25.86
C LYS A 17 -18.41 22.58 -24.64
N MET A 18 -18.88 21.45 -24.10
CA MET A 18 -19.70 21.45 -22.90
C MET A 18 -18.88 21.99 -21.73
N GLU A 19 -19.47 22.93 -21.00
CA GLU A 19 -18.91 23.40 -19.74
C GLU A 19 -19.49 22.54 -18.62
N ILE A 20 -18.63 21.74 -17.97
CA ILE A 20 -19.02 20.95 -16.82
C ILE A 20 -18.58 21.70 -15.56
N GLU A 21 -19.53 22.00 -14.68
CA GLU A 21 -19.24 22.53 -13.35
C GLU A 21 -19.36 21.40 -12.32
N ARG A 22 -18.29 21.18 -11.54
CA ARG A 22 -18.28 20.29 -10.38
C ARG A 22 -18.34 21.10 -9.09
N GLN A 23 -19.22 20.68 -8.19
CA GLN A 23 -19.33 21.19 -6.83
C GLN A 23 -18.81 20.13 -5.86
N PHE A 24 -17.83 20.49 -5.04
CA PHE A 24 -17.27 19.64 -4.00
C PHE A 24 -17.58 20.19 -2.61
N THR A 25 -17.83 19.30 -1.67
CA THR A 25 -17.93 19.56 -0.24
C THR A 25 -17.00 18.59 0.47
N PHE A 26 -16.17 19.08 1.38
CA PHE A 26 -15.34 18.25 2.25
C PHE A 26 -16.04 18.05 3.59
N TYR A 27 -15.66 16.99 4.27
CA TYR A 27 -16.13 16.70 5.62
C TYR A 27 -14.93 16.80 6.57
N ASN A 28 -14.90 17.86 7.36
CA ASN A 28 -13.88 18.08 8.39
C ASN A 28 -14.15 17.12 9.55
N PHE A 29 -13.16 16.29 9.89
CA PHE A 29 -13.30 15.32 10.97
C PHE A 29 -12.86 15.97 12.30
N GLU A 30 -13.84 16.30 13.15
CA GLU A 30 -13.63 17.17 14.32
C GLU A 30 -13.12 16.46 15.57
N ASN A 31 -13.39 15.15 15.71
CA ASN A 31 -13.09 14.39 16.91
C ASN A 31 -12.32 13.07 16.67
N PRO A 32 -11.25 13.05 15.84
CA PRO A 32 -10.57 11.81 15.48
C PRO A 32 -9.98 11.04 16.67
N GLU A 33 -9.44 11.73 17.68
CA GLU A 33 -8.89 11.08 18.88
C GLU A 33 -9.97 10.41 19.74
N ASP A 34 -11.08 11.12 19.95
CA ASP A 34 -12.24 10.60 20.69
C ASP A 34 -12.87 9.40 20.00
N PHE A 35 -12.90 9.42 18.67
CA PHE A 35 -13.33 8.28 17.86
C PHE A 35 -12.40 7.07 18.09
N VAL A 36 -11.09 7.24 17.89
CA VAL A 36 -10.12 6.11 17.97
C VAL A 36 -9.99 5.55 19.39
N PHE A 37 -9.89 6.40 20.41
CA PHE A 37 -9.51 5.95 21.76
C PHE A 37 -10.66 5.87 22.75
N ARG A 38 -11.81 6.47 22.43
CA ARG A 38 -12.97 6.51 23.33
C ARG A 38 -14.23 5.90 22.71
N GLY A 39 -14.14 5.38 21.49
CA GLY A 39 -15.26 4.76 20.79
C GLY A 39 -16.44 5.71 20.57
N LYS A 40 -16.20 7.04 20.58
CA LYS A 40 -17.25 8.00 20.23
C LYS A 40 -17.54 7.90 18.74
N LYS A 41 -18.74 8.32 18.33
CA LYS A 41 -19.04 8.45 16.90
C LYS A 41 -18.14 9.53 16.27
N PRO A 42 -17.66 9.32 15.03
CA PRO A 42 -16.99 10.36 14.28
C PRO A 42 -17.97 11.51 13.98
N HIS A 43 -17.49 12.72 14.20
CA HIS A 43 -18.19 13.98 13.98
C HIS A 43 -17.61 14.61 12.72
N LEU A 44 -18.41 14.64 11.66
CA LEU A 44 -18.07 15.17 10.35
C LEU A 44 -18.81 16.49 10.09
N GLN A 45 -18.05 17.56 9.91
CA GLN A 45 -18.55 18.90 9.69
C GLN A 45 -18.31 19.31 8.23
N GLU A 46 -19.38 19.55 7.46
CA GLU A 46 -19.27 20.02 6.08
C GLU A 46 -18.46 21.31 6.00
N SER A 47 -17.58 21.36 5.01
CA SER A 47 -16.94 22.59 4.57
C SER A 47 -17.91 23.42 3.74
N LYS A 48 -17.50 24.66 3.43
CA LYS A 48 -18.12 25.40 2.33
C LYS A 48 -17.99 24.64 1.00
N LYS A 49 -18.82 25.00 0.04
CA LYS A 49 -18.79 24.44 -1.32
C LYS A 49 -17.61 25.00 -2.12
N PHE A 50 -16.96 24.13 -2.89
CA PHE A 50 -15.90 24.46 -3.82
C PHE A 50 -16.36 24.17 -5.25
N TYR A 51 -16.23 25.15 -6.13
CA TYR A 51 -16.69 25.04 -7.51
C TYR A 51 -15.51 25.01 -8.46
N PHE A 52 -15.48 24.01 -9.34
CA PHE A 52 -14.50 23.87 -10.39
C PHE A 52 -15.19 23.68 -11.73
N GLN A 53 -14.63 24.28 -12.77
CA GLN A 53 -14.95 23.93 -14.15
C GLN A 53 -14.03 22.81 -14.60
N GLU A 54 -14.61 21.74 -15.10
CA GLU A 54 -13.91 20.64 -15.73
C GLU A 54 -13.78 20.93 -17.23
N PHE A 55 -12.59 20.68 -17.75
CA PHE A 55 -12.24 20.76 -19.16
C PHE A 55 -11.84 19.37 -19.63
N GLN A 56 -12.30 19.01 -20.82
CA GLN A 56 -12.00 17.74 -21.47
C GLN A 56 -11.35 18.03 -22.81
N GLU A 57 -10.19 17.44 -23.07
CA GLU A 57 -9.51 17.54 -24.37
C GLU A 57 -9.31 16.17 -24.99
N PHE A 58 -9.56 16.10 -26.30
CA PHE A 58 -9.52 14.88 -27.11
C PHE A 58 -8.40 15.02 -28.14
N ASN A 59 -7.17 14.75 -27.73
CA ASN A 59 -6.00 15.00 -28.58
C ASN A 59 -5.67 13.78 -29.46
N ASN A 60 -4.96 14.05 -30.56
CA ASN A 60 -4.48 13.04 -31.50
C ASN A 60 -5.56 12.04 -31.98
N PRO A 61 -6.74 12.50 -32.45
CA PRO A 61 -7.80 11.60 -32.89
C PRO A 61 -7.35 10.75 -34.08
N GLN A 62 -7.51 9.44 -33.98
CA GLN A 62 -7.20 8.44 -34.99
C GLN A 62 -8.46 7.69 -35.36
N PHE A 63 -8.95 7.94 -36.57
CA PHE A 63 -10.15 7.29 -37.10
C PHE A 63 -9.80 5.96 -37.74
N SER A 64 -10.67 4.96 -37.54
CA SER A 64 -10.67 3.75 -38.36
C SER A 64 -10.90 4.10 -39.84
N GLU A 65 -10.50 3.22 -40.76
CA GLU A 65 -10.64 3.45 -42.21
C GLU A 65 -12.09 3.74 -42.64
N ASP A 66 -13.05 3.05 -42.01
CA ASP A 66 -14.49 3.25 -42.19
C ASP A 66 -15.05 4.44 -41.39
N GLN A 67 -14.26 5.02 -40.49
CA GLN A 67 -14.61 6.08 -39.55
C GLN A 67 -15.75 5.70 -38.59
N THR A 68 -15.96 4.41 -38.31
CA THR A 68 -16.94 3.94 -37.32
C THR A 68 -16.41 4.06 -35.89
N LYS A 69 -15.09 4.16 -35.73
CA LYS A 69 -14.38 4.27 -34.46
C LYS A 69 -13.38 5.42 -34.50
N VAL A 70 -13.14 6.00 -33.33
CA VAL A 70 -12.09 6.99 -33.10
C VAL A 70 -11.36 6.66 -31.81
N ASP A 71 -10.03 6.63 -31.89
CA ASP A 71 -9.13 6.56 -30.73
C ASP A 71 -8.51 7.94 -30.48
N PHE A 72 -8.33 8.32 -29.23
CA PHE A 72 -7.74 9.60 -28.86
C PHE A 72 -7.02 9.52 -27.50
N ASP A 73 -6.14 10.49 -27.26
CA ASP A 73 -5.54 10.75 -25.96
C ASP A 73 -6.46 11.71 -25.18
N TYR A 74 -7.12 11.20 -24.14
CA TYR A 74 -8.06 11.94 -23.30
C TYR A 74 -7.35 12.67 -22.16
N TYR A 75 -7.68 13.95 -21.99
CA TYR A 75 -7.22 14.81 -20.91
C TYR A 75 -8.39 15.39 -20.17
N GLN A 76 -8.26 15.45 -18.84
CA GLN A 76 -9.21 16.10 -17.98
C GLN A 76 -8.48 16.99 -16.98
N TYR A 77 -8.85 18.27 -16.95
CA TYR A 77 -8.29 19.22 -15.99
C TYR A 77 -9.35 20.14 -15.42
N PHE A 78 -9.00 20.79 -14.30
CA PHE A 78 -9.96 21.54 -13.50
C PHE A 78 -9.44 22.95 -13.19
N HIS A 79 -10.34 23.93 -13.26
CA HIS A 79 -10.08 25.31 -12.83
C HIS A 79 -11.09 25.77 -11.79
N ALA A 80 -10.62 26.40 -10.72
CA ALA A 80 -11.50 26.96 -9.71
C ALA A 80 -12.33 28.11 -10.31
N ILE A 81 -13.63 28.11 -10.06
CA ILE A 81 -14.57 29.15 -10.51
C ILE A 81 -15.38 29.71 -9.34
N LYS A 82 -16.25 30.69 -9.61
CA LYS A 82 -17.17 31.29 -8.61
C LYS A 82 -16.48 31.80 -7.34
N GLN A 83 -15.28 32.35 -7.48
CA GLN A 83 -14.46 32.87 -6.37
C GLN A 83 -14.12 31.80 -5.31
N THR A 84 -14.14 30.52 -5.71
CA THR A 84 -13.70 29.41 -4.85
C THR A 84 -12.26 29.62 -4.42
N ASN A 85 -12.03 29.76 -3.11
CA ASN A 85 -10.68 29.75 -2.57
C ASN A 85 -10.18 28.31 -2.43
N ALA A 86 -9.66 27.75 -3.51
CA ALA A 86 -9.13 26.38 -3.53
C ALA A 86 -7.92 26.18 -2.59
N GLN A 87 -7.32 27.27 -2.08
CA GLN A 87 -6.23 27.25 -1.10
C GLN A 87 -6.72 27.20 0.36
N GLU A 88 -8.04 27.14 0.60
CA GLU A 88 -8.57 26.97 1.94
C GLU A 88 -8.18 25.61 2.52
N ILE A 89 -7.64 25.63 3.73
CA ILE A 89 -7.20 24.44 4.45
C ILE A 89 -8.42 23.69 4.99
N GLN A 90 -8.53 22.41 4.64
CA GLN A 90 -9.49 21.46 5.19
C GLN A 90 -8.77 20.43 6.08
N ASN A 91 -9.47 19.89 7.08
CA ASN A 91 -8.97 18.83 7.96
C ASN A 91 -9.71 17.51 7.66
N CYS A 92 -9.24 16.80 6.64
CA CYS A 92 -9.87 15.57 6.16
C CYS A 92 -9.09 14.35 6.66
N VAL A 93 -9.69 13.17 6.44
CA VAL A 93 -9.04 11.89 6.73
C VAL A 93 -7.69 11.79 6.00
N ASN A 94 -6.68 11.26 6.66
CA ASN A 94 -5.38 11.04 6.05
C ASN A 94 -5.41 9.76 5.20
N LEU A 95 -5.53 9.91 3.89
CA LEU A 95 -5.63 8.79 2.96
C LEU A 95 -4.32 8.02 2.78
N GLY A 96 -3.15 8.65 2.93
CA GLY A 96 -1.86 8.01 2.68
C GLY A 96 -1.63 6.76 3.54
N PRO A 97 -1.67 6.89 4.88
CA PRO A 97 -1.56 5.74 5.78
C PRO A 97 -2.67 4.72 5.64
N LEU A 98 -3.90 5.12 5.31
CA LEU A 98 -5.00 4.20 5.07
C LEU A 98 -4.75 3.33 3.82
N SER A 99 -4.20 3.93 2.76
CA SER A 99 -3.79 3.20 1.56
C SER A 99 -2.70 2.18 1.86
N PHE A 100 -1.68 2.56 2.63
CA PHE A 100 -0.65 1.63 3.09
C PHE A 100 -1.22 0.48 3.93
N TRP A 101 -2.16 0.77 4.85
CA TRP A 101 -2.79 -0.26 5.67
C TRP A 101 -3.49 -1.32 4.83
N TYR A 102 -4.14 -0.92 3.74
CA TYR A 102 -4.72 -1.87 2.79
C TYR A 102 -3.64 -2.67 2.05
N GLN A 103 -2.58 -2.02 1.59
CA GLN A 103 -1.46 -2.72 0.93
C GLN A 103 -0.81 -3.75 1.85
N LEU A 104 -0.67 -3.45 3.15
CA LEU A 104 -0.20 -4.42 4.14
C LEU A 104 -1.10 -5.66 4.25
N LYS A 105 -2.42 -5.56 4.03
CA LYS A 105 -3.29 -6.74 4.01
C LYS A 105 -3.05 -7.62 2.78
N LEU A 106 -2.61 -7.03 1.68
CA LEU A 106 -2.31 -7.74 0.43
C LEU A 106 -0.86 -8.23 0.35
N ALA A 107 0.04 -7.62 1.11
CA ALA A 107 1.43 -8.01 1.15
C ALA A 107 1.57 -9.45 1.67
N SER A 108 2.41 -10.23 0.99
CA SER A 108 2.70 -11.60 1.44
C SER A 108 3.29 -11.59 2.85
N GLU A 109 3.10 -12.69 3.59
CA GLU A 109 3.74 -12.83 4.89
C GLU A 109 5.27 -12.70 4.79
N THR A 110 5.87 -13.07 3.68
CA THR A 110 7.32 -12.87 3.48
C THR A 110 7.67 -11.38 3.39
N GLN A 111 6.90 -10.57 2.65
CA GLN A 111 7.12 -9.13 2.52
C GLN A 111 7.00 -8.43 3.87
N ILE A 112 5.88 -8.61 4.58
CA ILE A 112 5.68 -7.94 5.87
C ILE A 112 6.69 -8.46 6.92
N GLY A 113 7.15 -9.71 6.82
CA GLY A 113 8.16 -10.29 7.73
C GLY A 113 9.54 -9.68 7.56
N ILE A 114 9.89 -9.27 6.34
CA ILE A 114 11.10 -8.49 6.06
C ILE A 114 10.95 -7.08 6.66
N GLN A 115 9.78 -6.44 6.50
CA GLN A 115 9.52 -5.08 6.96
C GLN A 115 9.42 -4.93 8.50
N GLY A 116 8.87 -5.92 9.21
CA GLY A 116 8.66 -5.84 10.67
C GLY A 116 9.89 -6.12 11.54
N ASN A 117 10.97 -6.67 10.97
CA ASN A 117 12.16 -7.06 11.72
C ASN A 117 13.20 -5.94 11.88
N ASP A 118 13.16 -4.91 11.04
CA ASP A 118 14.19 -3.87 11.02
C ASP A 118 13.85 -2.62 11.86
N THR A 119 12.58 -2.42 12.24
CA THR A 119 12.18 -1.30 13.13
C THR A 119 12.50 -1.55 14.61
N LEU A 120 12.92 -2.77 14.96
CA LEU A 120 13.58 -3.07 16.24
C LEU A 120 15.06 -2.77 16.10
N ASP A 121 15.35 -1.47 16.14
CA ASP A 121 16.64 -0.86 15.83
C ASP A 121 17.71 -1.24 16.86
N ASN A 122 18.25 -2.45 16.70
CA ASN A 122 19.63 -2.83 17.01
C ASN A 122 19.95 -4.20 16.38
N ASN A 123 19.69 -4.41 15.07
CA ASN A 123 19.76 -5.75 14.48
C ASN A 123 21.15 -6.40 14.54
N SER A 124 22.23 -5.61 14.53
CA SER A 124 23.59 -6.10 14.79
C SER A 124 23.83 -6.45 16.25
N TYR A 125 23.33 -5.66 17.21
CA TYR A 125 23.35 -6.02 18.63
C TYR A 125 22.48 -7.23 18.88
N TYR A 126 21.24 -7.35 18.39
CA TYR A 126 20.40 -8.53 18.61
C TYR A 126 20.92 -9.76 17.88
N ALA A 127 21.47 -9.66 16.67
CA ALA A 127 22.16 -10.76 16.00
C ALA A 127 23.42 -11.20 16.76
N ALA A 128 24.13 -10.25 17.36
CA ALA A 128 25.30 -10.54 18.17
C ALA A 128 24.97 -11.00 19.58
N LEU A 129 23.92 -10.48 20.22
CA LEU A 129 23.29 -10.93 21.46
C LEU A 129 22.71 -12.32 21.26
N GLN A 130 22.17 -12.58 20.07
CA GLN A 130 21.78 -13.92 19.61
C GLN A 130 22.99 -14.83 19.53
N TRP A 131 24.05 -14.36 18.90
CA TRP A 131 25.26 -15.15 18.71
C TRP A 131 26.09 -15.33 20.00
N SER A 132 25.94 -14.44 20.98
CA SER A 132 26.80 -14.35 22.16
C SER A 132 26.10 -14.50 23.52
N GLN A 133 24.81 -14.18 23.63
CA GLN A 133 24.00 -14.24 24.85
C GLN A 133 22.73 -15.09 24.76
N GLN A 134 22.49 -15.93 23.75
CA GLN A 134 21.24 -16.69 23.70
C GLN A 134 21.06 -17.69 24.85
N GLY A 135 20.35 -17.24 25.89
CA GLY A 135 19.39 -17.95 26.76
C GLY A 135 19.83 -19.13 27.62
N ILE A 136 20.85 -19.91 27.25
CA ILE A 136 21.18 -21.19 27.91
C ILE A 136 22.69 -21.47 27.95
N SER A 137 23.56 -20.52 28.30
CA SER A 137 24.93 -20.91 28.73
C SER A 137 25.79 -19.81 29.39
N ASN A 138 25.23 -18.91 30.19
CA ASN A 138 26.03 -18.26 31.23
C ASN A 138 25.19 -18.02 32.48
N ASN A 139 24.87 -19.12 33.18
CA ASN A 139 24.08 -19.19 34.42
C ASN A 139 22.63 -18.70 34.31
N PRO A 140 21.65 -19.57 34.01
CA PRO A 140 20.29 -19.27 34.44
C PRO A 140 20.28 -19.17 35.98
N PRO A 141 19.63 -18.16 36.59
CA PRO A 141 19.27 -18.26 38.00
C PRO A 141 18.49 -19.55 38.21
N ILE A 142 18.60 -20.17 39.38
CA ILE A 142 17.87 -21.40 39.74
C ILE A 142 16.37 -21.16 39.46
N GLY A 143 15.89 -21.71 38.35
CA GLY A 143 14.59 -21.41 37.73
C GLY A 143 14.45 -22.12 36.39
N ASP A 144 13.20 -22.30 35.94
CA ASP A 144 12.84 -23.24 34.87
C ASP A 144 13.57 -22.97 33.53
N LYS A 145 14.03 -24.06 32.92
CA LYS A 145 14.70 -24.09 31.61
C LYS A 145 13.71 -23.65 30.54
N ILE A 146 14.06 -22.62 29.77
CA ILE A 146 13.31 -22.27 28.55
C ILE A 146 13.92 -23.07 27.39
N GLU A 147 13.07 -23.65 26.53
CA GLU A 147 13.50 -24.41 25.36
C GLU A 147 14.05 -23.50 24.23
N SER A 148 14.87 -24.05 23.34
CA SER A 148 15.51 -23.33 22.23
C SER A 148 14.51 -22.63 21.29
N ILE A 149 14.97 -21.59 20.58
CA ILE A 149 14.20 -20.92 19.53
C ILE A 149 13.66 -21.86 18.43
N THR A 150 14.30 -23.00 18.18
CA THR A 150 13.82 -23.98 17.19
C THR A 150 12.83 -24.98 17.78
N SER A 151 12.70 -25.11 19.11
CA SER A 151 11.70 -26.02 19.72
C SER A 151 10.26 -25.54 19.51
N THR A 152 10.09 -24.26 19.14
CA THR A 152 8.79 -23.66 18.78
C THR A 152 8.48 -23.74 17.28
N ASN A 153 9.41 -24.23 16.44
CA ASN A 153 9.23 -24.37 15.00
C ASN A 153 9.38 -25.83 14.55
N THR A 154 8.26 -26.49 14.26
CA THR A 154 8.20 -27.90 13.83
C THR A 154 8.83 -28.19 12.46
N THR A 155 9.31 -27.18 11.74
CA THR A 155 9.88 -27.31 10.38
C THR A 155 11.40 -27.15 10.32
N THR A 156 12.05 -26.81 11.44
CA THR A 156 13.52 -26.65 11.48
C THR A 156 14.15 -27.86 12.15
N ILE A 157 15.10 -28.52 11.49
CA ILE A 157 15.88 -29.61 12.07
C ILE A 157 17.26 -29.04 12.44
N GLY A 158 17.61 -29.02 13.72
CA GLY A 158 18.87 -28.48 14.23
C GLY A 158 18.71 -27.20 15.06
N PHE A 159 19.84 -26.66 15.51
CA PHE A 159 19.93 -25.58 16.50
C PHE A 159 21.04 -24.60 16.10
N PRO A 160 20.75 -23.34 15.72
CA PRO A 160 21.77 -22.41 15.24
C PRO A 160 22.74 -21.95 16.33
N GLU A 161 22.50 -22.27 17.60
CA GLU A 161 23.27 -21.79 18.74
C GLU A 161 24.70 -22.38 18.77
N ILE A 162 25.72 -21.51 18.91
CA ILE A 162 27.13 -21.96 19.01
C ILE A 162 27.39 -22.87 20.21
N SER A 163 26.61 -22.73 21.28
CA SER A 163 26.65 -23.62 22.46
C SER A 163 26.13 -25.01 22.13
N PHE A 164 25.03 -25.14 21.37
CA PHE A 164 24.58 -26.43 20.85
C PHE A 164 25.62 -27.02 19.91
N PHE A 165 26.18 -26.20 19.01
CA PHE A 165 27.25 -26.64 18.14
C PHE A 165 28.42 -27.21 18.95
N LEU A 166 28.93 -26.49 19.95
CA LEU A 166 30.05 -26.92 20.80
C LEU A 166 29.75 -28.15 21.66
N GLN A 167 28.56 -28.23 22.26
CA GLN A 167 28.21 -29.27 23.24
C GLN A 167 27.59 -30.52 22.62
N LYS A 168 26.99 -30.41 21.43
CA LYS A 168 26.24 -31.49 20.78
C LYS A 168 26.77 -31.78 19.39
N TYR A 169 26.84 -30.79 18.51
CA TYR A 169 27.17 -31.08 17.11
C TYR A 169 28.65 -31.44 16.90
N LEU A 170 29.54 -30.57 17.34
CA LEU A 170 30.99 -30.71 17.25
C LEU A 170 31.50 -32.06 17.80
N PRO A 171 31.17 -32.49 19.05
CA PRO A 171 31.65 -33.77 19.58
C PRO A 171 31.12 -35.00 18.84
N ASN A 172 29.91 -34.91 18.27
CA ASN A 172 29.28 -36.04 17.60
C ASN A 172 29.61 -36.15 16.11
N HIS A 173 29.98 -35.04 15.45
CA HIS A 173 30.10 -34.98 13.99
C HIS A 173 31.46 -34.50 13.47
N ILE A 174 32.25 -33.79 14.28
CA ILE A 174 33.48 -33.14 13.81
C ILE A 174 34.71 -33.58 14.61
N SER A 175 34.70 -33.43 15.94
CA SER A 175 35.80 -33.79 16.82
C SER A 175 35.32 -33.96 18.26
N ASN A 176 35.65 -35.09 18.88
CA ASN A 176 35.33 -35.38 20.28
C ASN A 176 36.43 -34.90 21.26
N ASP A 177 37.33 -34.03 20.81
CA ASP A 177 38.34 -33.44 21.69
C ASP A 177 37.68 -32.46 22.69
N THR A 178 37.84 -32.74 23.97
CA THR A 178 37.26 -31.95 25.06
C THR A 178 37.81 -30.52 25.12
N LYS A 179 38.97 -30.23 24.49
CA LYS A 179 39.57 -28.89 24.51
C LYS A 179 38.67 -27.82 23.87
N TYR A 180 37.77 -28.21 22.97
CA TYR A 180 36.85 -27.30 22.29
C TYR A 180 35.58 -26.99 23.09
N GLN A 181 35.16 -27.88 23.99
CA GLN A 181 33.84 -27.83 24.64
C GLN A 181 33.67 -26.64 25.60
N ASN A 182 34.79 -26.11 26.11
CA ASN A 182 34.81 -25.01 27.08
C ASN A 182 35.18 -23.66 26.46
N LEU A 183 35.36 -23.59 25.14
CA LEU A 183 35.66 -22.33 24.46
C LEU A 183 34.44 -21.39 24.53
N LYS A 184 34.69 -20.12 24.87
CA LYS A 184 33.66 -19.08 24.99
C LYS A 184 33.96 -17.92 24.06
N PHE A 185 32.96 -17.44 23.33
CA PHE A 185 33.08 -16.23 22.53
C PHE A 185 32.39 -15.05 23.24
N THR A 186 33.05 -13.90 23.30
CA THR A 186 32.51 -12.68 23.93
C THR A 186 31.50 -12.00 23.04
N ASN A 187 30.53 -11.31 23.66
CA ASN A 187 29.54 -10.52 22.95
C ASN A 187 30.15 -9.40 22.14
N GLU A 188 31.18 -8.77 22.67
CA GLU A 188 31.87 -7.67 22.00
C GLU A 188 32.55 -8.12 20.70
N TRP A 189 33.25 -9.25 20.73
CA TRP A 189 33.79 -9.86 19.50
C TRP A 189 32.66 -10.22 18.53
N ALA A 190 31.55 -10.72 19.09
CA ALA A 190 30.43 -11.17 18.29
C ALA A 190 29.73 -10.03 17.54
N GLU A 191 29.47 -8.93 18.26
CA GLU A 191 28.97 -7.67 17.72
C GLU A 191 29.89 -7.16 16.63
N LYS A 192 31.20 -7.26 16.85
CA LYS A 192 32.18 -6.72 15.92
C LYS A 192 32.19 -7.42 14.58
N ILE A 193 32.19 -8.75 14.54
CA ILE A 193 32.20 -9.45 13.25
C ILE A 193 30.81 -9.55 12.59
N MET A 194 29.74 -9.24 13.32
CA MET A 194 28.37 -9.13 12.77
C MET A 194 27.97 -7.70 12.44
N GLU A 195 28.88 -6.73 12.64
CA GLU A 195 28.64 -5.32 12.31
C GLU A 195 28.33 -5.20 10.80
N TYR A 196 27.09 -4.81 10.52
CA TYR A 196 26.67 -4.41 9.19
C TYR A 196 27.17 -2.99 8.95
N ILE A 197 28.00 -2.82 7.94
CA ILE A 197 28.48 -1.51 7.53
C ILE A 197 27.73 -1.15 6.28
N GLU A 198 26.96 -0.07 6.38
CA GLU A 198 26.14 0.46 5.30
C GLU A 198 27.00 0.62 4.04
N ASN A 199 26.61 -0.08 2.98
CA ASN A 199 27.29 0.05 1.70
C ASN A 199 27.02 1.48 1.22
N PRO A 200 28.04 2.30 0.95
CA PRO A 200 27.80 3.64 0.44
C PRO A 200 27.00 3.49 -0.86
N VAL A 201 26.00 4.37 -1.04
CA VAL A 201 24.97 4.42 -2.10
C VAL A 201 25.53 4.25 -3.53
N ASN A 202 26.85 4.37 -3.69
CA ASN A 202 27.58 4.05 -4.89
C ASN A 202 28.22 2.66 -4.73
N TYR A 203 27.64 1.64 -5.39
CA TYR A 203 28.05 0.22 -5.47
C TYR A 203 29.53 -0.04 -5.87
N THR A 204 30.37 0.99 -5.91
CA THR A 204 31.78 0.99 -6.32
C THR A 204 32.76 0.97 -5.16
N ILE A 205 32.32 1.27 -3.92
CA ILE A 205 33.21 1.28 -2.74
C ILE A 205 32.68 0.31 -1.69
N PHE A 206 33.03 -0.97 -1.83
CA PHE A 206 32.94 -1.92 -0.72
C PHE A 206 33.76 -1.36 0.45
N ILE A 207 33.10 -0.95 1.53
CA ILE A 207 33.82 -0.59 2.76
C ILE A 207 34.43 -1.90 3.30
N LYS A 208 35.73 -2.04 3.09
CA LYS A 208 36.56 -3.18 3.49
C LYS A 208 36.83 -3.14 4.99
N THR A 209 35.83 -3.37 5.84
CA THR A 209 36.21 -3.93 7.14
C THR A 209 36.60 -5.38 6.93
N ASN A 210 37.82 -5.68 7.33
CA ASN A 210 38.43 -6.96 7.06
C ASN A 210 37.83 -8.09 7.89
N TYR A 211 36.95 -7.79 8.84
CA TYR A 211 36.48 -8.72 9.85
C TYR A 211 35.00 -9.05 9.80
N SER A 212 34.15 -8.24 9.12
CA SER A 212 32.71 -8.50 9.10
C SER A 212 32.39 -9.77 8.31
N LEU A 213 31.64 -10.68 8.91
CA LEU A 213 31.15 -11.92 8.31
C LEU A 213 30.05 -11.64 7.27
N LEU A 214 29.36 -10.51 7.39
CA LEU A 214 28.34 -10.05 6.44
C LEU A 214 28.95 -9.55 5.12
N ASN A 215 30.27 -9.38 5.06
CA ASN A 215 30.98 -9.06 3.84
C ASN A 215 31.26 -10.33 3.00
N GLN A 216 30.73 -10.38 1.78
CA GLN A 216 30.90 -11.52 0.86
C GLN A 216 32.37 -11.86 0.56
N GLY A 217 33.26 -10.86 0.51
CA GLY A 217 34.70 -11.06 0.29
C GLY A 217 35.37 -11.77 1.48
N ASN A 218 35.02 -11.38 2.70
CA ASN A 218 35.51 -12.03 3.92
C ASN A 218 35.00 -13.46 4.03
N LEU A 219 33.73 -13.70 3.70
CA LEU A 219 33.16 -15.04 3.67
C LEU A 219 33.91 -15.93 2.66
N LYS A 220 34.17 -15.44 1.45
CA LYS A 220 34.97 -16.16 0.44
C LYS A 220 36.38 -16.51 0.95
N ILE A 221 37.02 -15.58 1.67
CA ILE A 221 38.35 -15.77 2.26
C ILE A 221 38.30 -16.83 3.37
N LEU A 222 37.33 -16.76 4.29
CA LEU A 222 37.09 -17.74 5.35
C LEU A 222 36.98 -19.15 4.77
N TYR A 223 36.15 -19.33 3.75
CA TYR A 223 35.96 -20.61 3.08
C TYR A 223 37.20 -21.12 2.36
N SER A 224 37.94 -20.21 1.70
CA SER A 224 39.19 -20.57 1.03
C SER A 224 40.23 -21.08 2.03
N TRP A 225 40.50 -20.34 3.11
CA TRP A 225 41.48 -20.73 4.11
C TRP A 225 41.05 -21.93 4.94
N GLY A 226 39.77 -22.01 5.31
CA GLY A 226 39.21 -23.15 6.02
C GLY A 226 39.35 -24.45 5.24
N LYS A 227 39.08 -24.42 3.92
CA LYS A 227 39.29 -25.58 3.03
C LYS A 227 40.78 -25.96 2.89
N GLN A 228 41.67 -24.97 2.80
CA GLN A 228 43.12 -25.23 2.77
C GLN A 228 43.60 -25.86 4.08
N PHE A 229 43.10 -25.42 5.23
CA PHE A 229 43.34 -26.06 6.51
C PHE A 229 42.86 -27.52 6.50
N GLU A 230 41.63 -27.80 6.06
CA GLU A 230 41.12 -29.18 6.00
C GLU A 230 41.97 -30.10 5.12
N GLN A 231 42.48 -29.59 4.00
CA GLN A 231 43.31 -30.34 3.06
C GLN A 231 44.74 -30.58 3.56
N THR A 232 45.33 -29.61 4.25
CA THR A 232 46.76 -29.61 4.57
C THR A 232 47.07 -29.85 6.05
N GLN A 233 46.08 -29.65 6.92
CA GLN A 233 46.24 -29.58 8.38
C GLN A 233 47.26 -28.52 8.84
N ASN A 234 47.57 -27.53 7.99
CA ASN A 234 48.50 -26.45 8.33
C ASN A 234 47.80 -25.36 9.14
N GLU A 235 48.13 -25.25 10.43
CA GLU A 235 47.56 -24.28 11.37
C GLU A 235 47.76 -22.81 10.96
N THR A 236 48.69 -22.51 10.04
CA THR A 236 48.86 -21.16 9.47
C THR A 236 47.55 -20.62 8.89
N TYR A 237 46.72 -21.47 8.27
CA TYR A 237 45.43 -21.04 7.74
C TYR A 237 44.41 -20.70 8.82
N LEU A 238 44.45 -21.38 9.97
CA LEU A 238 43.63 -21.03 11.14
C LEU A 238 44.11 -19.72 11.77
N GLN A 239 45.42 -19.47 11.82
CA GLN A 239 45.95 -18.18 12.25
C GLN A 239 45.48 -17.04 11.35
N LEU A 240 45.48 -17.22 10.02
CA LEU A 240 44.96 -16.23 9.08
C LEU A 240 43.47 -15.94 9.31
N ILE A 241 42.66 -16.97 9.58
CA ILE A 241 41.26 -16.79 9.98
C ILE A 241 41.17 -16.02 11.30
N ALA A 242 41.99 -16.37 12.29
CA ALA A 242 41.99 -15.71 13.59
C ALA A 242 42.28 -14.21 13.49
N ASP A 243 43.29 -13.84 12.70
CA ASP A 243 43.68 -12.45 12.51
C ASP A 243 42.63 -11.68 11.71
N ARG A 244 42.06 -12.30 10.67
CA ARG A 244 41.04 -11.66 9.82
C ARG A 244 39.76 -11.35 10.56
N PHE A 245 39.30 -12.28 11.40
CA PHE A 245 38.06 -12.16 12.17
C PHE A 245 38.31 -11.74 13.62
N LEU A 246 39.43 -11.07 13.89
CA LEU A 246 39.79 -10.46 15.19
C LEU A 246 39.81 -11.44 16.38
N ILE A 247 39.88 -12.74 16.18
CA ILE A 247 40.00 -13.72 17.27
C ILE A 247 41.32 -13.49 18.02
N SER A 248 42.42 -13.22 17.32
CA SER A 248 43.73 -12.93 17.94
C SER A 248 43.74 -11.65 18.78
N GLU A 249 42.82 -10.71 18.52
CA GLU A 249 42.70 -9.45 19.27
C GLU A 249 41.90 -9.65 20.56
N TYR A 250 40.84 -10.47 20.50
CA TYR A 250 39.91 -10.69 21.61
C TYR A 250 40.30 -11.85 22.55
N TYR A 251 41.15 -12.78 22.10
CA TYR A 251 41.56 -13.94 22.89
C TYR A 251 43.08 -14.11 22.86
N GLN A 252 43.71 -14.14 24.04
CA GLN A 252 45.16 -14.33 24.16
C GLN A 252 45.57 -15.80 24.22
N ASP A 253 44.61 -16.68 24.51
CA ASP A 253 44.80 -18.12 24.64
C ASP A 253 43.92 -18.89 23.63
N GLN A 254 44.39 -20.09 23.27
CA GLN A 254 43.64 -21.03 22.43
C GLN A 254 43.15 -20.42 21.10
N ILE A 255 43.92 -19.47 20.53
CA ILE A 255 43.57 -18.73 19.30
C ILE A 255 43.26 -19.68 18.14
N ILE A 256 44.14 -20.67 17.92
CA ILE A 256 43.98 -21.67 16.86
C ILE A 256 42.75 -22.55 17.08
N ASP A 257 42.49 -22.95 18.33
CA ASP A 257 41.32 -23.77 18.66
C ASP A 257 40.00 -22.98 18.46
N ARG A 258 39.99 -21.68 18.79
CA ARG A 258 38.85 -20.79 18.56
C ARG A 258 38.62 -20.52 17.08
N ALA A 259 39.68 -20.32 16.31
CA ALA A 259 39.58 -20.17 14.86
C ALA A 259 39.07 -21.45 14.18
N PHE A 260 39.50 -22.62 14.66
CA PHE A 260 38.98 -23.91 14.22
C PHE A 260 37.48 -24.03 14.51
N VAL A 261 37.06 -23.75 15.74
CA VAL A 261 35.64 -23.79 16.13
C VAL A 261 34.81 -22.79 15.31
N PHE A 262 35.31 -21.57 15.14
CA PHE A 262 34.63 -20.54 14.36
C PHE A 262 34.43 -20.98 12.90
N TRP A 263 35.49 -21.50 12.25
CA TRP A 263 35.41 -22.05 10.90
C TRP A 263 34.37 -23.17 10.79
N LYS A 264 34.43 -24.16 11.68
CA LYS A 264 33.53 -25.32 11.67
C LYS A 264 32.08 -24.93 11.98
N TYR A 265 31.88 -23.93 12.82
CA TYR A 265 30.56 -23.36 13.09
C TYR A 265 29.99 -22.66 11.86
N CYS A 266 30.78 -21.88 11.11
CA CYS A 266 30.33 -21.27 9.86
C CYS A 266 29.91 -22.32 8.81
N ILE A 267 30.64 -23.45 8.71
CA ILE A 267 30.22 -24.57 7.87
C ILE A 267 28.90 -25.17 8.34
N TYR A 268 28.77 -25.41 9.66
CA TYR A 268 27.55 -25.96 10.26
C TYR A 268 26.32 -25.08 9.93
N ILE A 269 26.44 -23.76 10.09
CA ILE A 269 25.36 -22.83 9.76
C ILE A 269 25.01 -22.89 8.27
N VAL A 270 25.98 -23.03 7.37
CA VAL A 270 25.66 -23.12 5.94
C VAL A 270 25.07 -24.47 5.57
N ASN A 271 25.73 -25.58 5.92
CA ASN A 271 25.34 -26.90 5.43
C ASN A 271 24.12 -27.47 6.16
N GLU A 272 24.11 -27.35 7.49
CA GLU A 272 23.05 -27.94 8.30
C GLU A 272 21.89 -26.97 8.48
N PHE A 273 22.16 -25.66 8.62
CA PHE A 273 21.08 -24.70 8.89
C PHE A 273 20.56 -24.01 7.62
N ALA A 274 21.43 -23.57 6.70
CA ALA A 274 21.01 -22.84 5.50
C ALA A 274 20.72 -23.74 4.28
N GLU A 275 21.41 -24.87 4.10
CA GLU A 275 21.22 -25.77 2.95
C GLU A 275 20.17 -26.85 3.19
N MET A 276 19.97 -27.36 4.41
CA MET A 276 18.81 -28.22 4.71
C MET A 276 17.48 -27.51 4.41
N ARG A 277 17.47 -26.18 4.51
CA ARG A 277 16.37 -25.30 4.08
C ARG A 277 16.08 -25.37 2.58
N SER A 278 17.09 -25.62 1.75
CA SER A 278 16.97 -25.75 0.28
C SER A 278 16.43 -27.12 -0.15
N LYS A 279 16.60 -28.16 0.68
CA LYS A 279 16.14 -29.53 0.40
C LYS A 279 14.70 -29.82 0.88
N GLY A 280 13.82 -28.82 0.86
CA GLY A 280 12.38 -28.99 1.14
C GLY A 280 11.84 -28.29 2.40
N GLY A 281 12.56 -27.32 2.96
CA GLY A 281 12.08 -26.51 4.08
C GLY A 281 11.34 -25.26 3.60
N ASN A 282 10.05 -25.13 3.92
CA ASN A 282 9.31 -23.90 3.65
C ASN A 282 9.83 -22.76 4.57
N GLN A 283 10.58 -21.83 3.96
CA GLN A 283 10.86 -20.45 4.37
C GLN A 283 10.99 -20.15 5.89
N ALA A 284 12.10 -20.52 6.51
CA ALA A 284 12.50 -19.99 7.83
C ALA A 284 13.22 -18.63 7.74
N TYR A 285 12.52 -17.54 7.38
CA TYR A 285 13.00 -16.17 7.62
C TYR A 285 12.24 -15.47 8.76
N ALA A 286 11.41 -16.21 9.51
CA ALA A 286 10.36 -15.64 10.35
C ALA A 286 10.31 -16.23 11.79
N GLY A 287 11.44 -16.68 12.36
CA GLY A 287 11.43 -17.27 13.71
C GLY A 287 11.07 -16.25 14.81
N LEU A 288 11.83 -15.15 14.92
CA LEU A 288 11.55 -14.10 15.90
C LEU A 288 10.57 -13.05 15.36
N GLY A 289 10.83 -12.59 14.14
CA GLY A 289 9.97 -11.63 13.46
C GLY A 289 8.60 -12.19 13.13
N GLY A 290 8.50 -13.44 12.67
CA GLY A 290 7.22 -14.06 12.32
C GLY A 290 6.39 -14.45 13.54
N ILE A 291 6.99 -15.00 14.60
CA ILE A 291 6.24 -15.30 15.83
C ILE A 291 5.82 -13.99 16.51
N GLY A 292 6.73 -13.03 16.66
CA GLY A 292 6.42 -11.70 17.17
C GLY A 292 5.35 -11.00 16.35
N ARG A 293 5.45 -11.05 15.01
CA ARG A 293 4.50 -10.43 14.09
C ARG A 293 3.17 -11.15 13.99
N THR A 294 3.11 -12.47 13.87
CA THR A 294 1.84 -13.22 13.84
C THR A 294 1.14 -13.06 15.18
N LYS A 295 1.87 -13.04 16.30
CA LYS A 295 1.30 -12.72 17.62
C LYS A 295 0.87 -11.27 17.74
N ILE A 296 1.67 -10.29 17.30
CA ILE A 296 1.29 -8.86 17.28
C ILE A 296 0.10 -8.65 16.34
N GLN A 297 0.09 -9.18 15.13
CA GLN A 297 -1.07 -9.14 14.23
C GLN A 297 -2.29 -9.82 14.87
N GLN A 298 -2.18 -11.02 15.44
CA GLN A 298 -3.30 -11.68 16.14
C GLN A 298 -3.78 -10.88 17.37
N ILE A 299 -2.88 -10.22 18.08
CA ILE A 299 -3.20 -9.39 19.24
C ILE A 299 -3.86 -8.07 18.81
N PHE A 300 -3.34 -7.41 17.78
CA PHE A 300 -3.78 -6.09 17.33
C PHE A 300 -4.99 -6.15 16.40
N LEU A 301 -5.09 -7.18 15.56
CA LEU A 301 -6.16 -7.36 14.58
C LEU A 301 -7.29 -8.26 15.10
N ASP A 302 -6.98 -9.34 15.82
CA ASP A 302 -8.01 -10.28 16.32
C ASP A 302 -8.50 -9.90 17.74
N GLU A 303 -8.08 -8.74 18.25
CA GLU A 303 -8.46 -8.18 19.56
C GLU A 303 -8.31 -9.16 20.74
N ASN A 304 -7.39 -10.12 20.66
CA ASN A 304 -7.22 -11.14 21.70
C ASN A 304 -6.40 -10.61 22.88
N ILE A 305 -7.01 -9.69 23.63
CA ILE A 305 -6.45 -9.00 24.80
C ILE A 305 -5.96 -10.00 25.86
N SER A 306 -6.62 -11.16 25.98
CA SER A 306 -6.22 -12.21 26.93
C SER A 306 -4.85 -12.79 26.60
N GLN A 307 -4.59 -13.11 25.31
CA GLN A 307 -3.28 -13.59 24.89
C GLN A 307 -2.19 -12.52 25.04
N PHE A 308 -2.50 -11.24 24.80
CA PHE A 308 -1.55 -10.15 25.00
C PHE A 308 -1.15 -9.99 26.47
N LYS A 309 -2.13 -10.06 27.38
CA LYS A 309 -1.91 -10.05 28.82
C LYS A 309 -1.00 -11.20 29.26
N ASP A 310 -1.30 -12.41 28.79
CA ASP A 310 -0.55 -13.61 29.19
C ASP A 310 0.88 -13.58 28.65
N PHE A 311 1.09 -13.03 27.45
CA PHE A 311 2.41 -12.99 26.82
C PHE A 311 3.32 -11.89 27.38
N TYR A 312 2.80 -10.67 27.56
CA TYR A 312 3.61 -9.52 27.99
C TYR A 312 3.47 -9.18 29.48
N MET A 313 2.62 -9.90 30.22
CA MET A 313 2.39 -9.73 31.66
C MET A 313 1.93 -8.32 32.07
N PHE A 314 1.35 -7.55 31.16
CA PHE A 314 0.80 -6.23 31.50
C PHE A 314 -0.46 -6.36 32.35
N GLN A 315 -0.55 -5.57 33.43
CA GLN A 315 -1.76 -5.54 34.27
C GLN A 315 -2.94 -4.90 33.52
N GLU A 316 -2.67 -3.91 32.68
CA GLU A 316 -3.65 -3.18 31.88
C GLU A 316 -3.30 -3.24 30.38
N PRO A 317 -3.54 -4.39 29.72
CA PRO A 317 -3.19 -4.60 28.31
C PRO A 317 -3.84 -3.58 27.37
N ALA A 318 -5.06 -3.11 27.68
CA ALA A 318 -5.77 -2.11 26.90
C ALA A 318 -5.00 -0.78 26.81
N GLN A 319 -4.42 -0.29 27.92
CA GLN A 319 -3.66 0.96 27.93
C GLN A 319 -2.42 0.87 27.03
N VAL A 320 -1.73 -0.27 27.04
CA VAL A 320 -0.56 -0.49 26.19
C VAL A 320 -0.95 -0.59 24.72
N LEU A 321 -2.06 -1.28 24.41
CA LEU A 321 -2.59 -1.32 23.05
C LEU A 321 -2.99 0.06 22.54
N ASP A 322 -3.66 0.86 23.36
CA ASP A 322 -4.03 2.24 23.01
C ASP A 322 -2.80 3.13 22.85
N TYR A 323 -1.77 2.97 23.68
CA TYR A 323 -0.49 3.65 23.52
C TYR A 323 0.19 3.27 22.20
N ILE A 324 0.21 1.99 21.84
CA ILE A 324 0.81 1.55 20.56
C ILE A 324 -0.02 2.05 19.37
N ARG A 325 -1.35 1.98 19.44
CA ARG A 325 -2.25 2.59 18.45
C ARG A 325 -1.97 4.08 18.30
N TYR A 326 -1.77 4.80 19.41
CA TYR A 326 -1.39 6.20 19.40
C TYR A 326 -0.04 6.43 18.71
N MET A 327 0.98 5.66 19.06
CA MET A 327 2.29 5.74 18.41
C MET A 327 2.18 5.49 16.90
N VAL A 328 1.44 4.47 16.47
CA VAL A 328 1.27 4.16 15.05
C VAL A 328 0.49 5.27 14.33
N ILE A 329 -0.68 5.66 14.84
CA ILE A 329 -1.58 6.60 14.15
C ILE A 329 -1.07 8.04 14.23
N PHE A 330 -0.62 8.51 15.39
CA PHE A 330 -0.29 9.93 15.58
C PHE A 330 1.20 10.23 15.40
N THR A 331 2.08 9.27 15.63
CA THR A 331 3.53 9.45 15.40
C THR A 331 3.96 8.87 14.06
N GLY A 332 3.59 7.63 13.75
CA GLY A 332 3.98 6.96 12.50
C GLY A 332 3.26 7.54 11.29
N PHE A 333 1.94 7.63 11.34
CA PHE A 333 1.09 8.08 10.24
C PHE A 333 0.88 9.60 10.18
N GLY A 334 1.36 10.34 11.19
CA GLY A 334 1.18 11.79 11.27
C GLY A 334 -0.25 12.24 11.64
N GLY A 335 -1.09 11.32 12.12
CA GLY A 335 -2.48 11.56 12.52
C GLY A 335 -3.49 10.81 11.66
N LEU A 336 -4.71 10.63 12.20
CA LEU A 336 -5.86 10.10 11.43
C LEU A 336 -6.39 11.12 10.41
N THR A 337 -6.13 12.40 10.65
CA THR A 337 -6.50 13.51 9.77
C THR A 337 -5.24 14.28 9.40
N ILE A 338 -5.25 14.85 8.20
CA ILE A 338 -4.21 15.78 7.75
C ILE A 338 -4.86 17.14 7.47
N LYS A 339 -4.06 18.21 7.48
CA LYS A 339 -4.51 19.54 7.07
C LYS A 339 -3.90 19.86 5.71
N ASN A 340 -4.74 20.07 4.71
CA ASN A 340 -4.28 20.39 3.36
C ASN A 340 -5.27 21.30 2.65
N THR A 341 -4.88 21.90 1.53
CA THR A 341 -5.78 22.76 0.76
C THR A 341 -6.84 21.92 0.05
N ALA A 342 -8.03 22.50 -0.18
CA ALA A 342 -9.08 21.88 -0.98
C ALA A 342 -8.56 21.43 -2.36
N TYR A 343 -7.72 22.25 -3.01
CA TYR A 343 -7.08 21.91 -4.28
C TYR A 343 -6.25 20.62 -4.18
N ASN A 344 -5.37 20.55 -3.18
CA ASN A 344 -4.48 19.41 -2.97
C ASN A 344 -5.26 18.12 -2.68
N TYR A 345 -6.34 18.21 -1.91
CA TYR A 345 -7.20 17.05 -1.67
C TYR A 345 -7.88 16.54 -2.94
N LEU A 346 -8.39 17.43 -3.80
CA LEU A 346 -9.08 17.00 -5.01
C LEU A 346 -8.11 16.43 -6.04
N PHE A 347 -6.98 17.08 -6.25
CA PHE A 347 -6.16 16.83 -7.44
C PHE A 347 -4.81 16.20 -7.17
N GLY A 348 -4.44 16.02 -5.90
CA GLY A 348 -3.21 15.34 -5.54
C GLY A 348 -2.34 16.12 -4.56
N TYR A 349 -1.83 15.43 -3.56
CA TYR A 349 -0.69 15.86 -2.77
C TYR A 349 0.26 14.69 -2.53
N GLU A 350 1.52 15.00 -2.27
CA GLU A 350 2.48 14.00 -1.80
C GLU A 350 2.35 13.82 -0.29
N ASP A 351 2.03 12.60 0.13
CA ASP A 351 1.92 12.26 1.55
C ASP A 351 3.32 11.97 2.14
N PRO A 352 3.76 12.67 3.22
CA PRO A 352 5.09 12.47 3.78
C PRO A 352 5.38 11.04 4.24
N PHE A 353 4.36 10.32 4.71
CA PHE A 353 4.50 8.94 5.14
C PHE A 353 4.70 8.02 3.92
N LEU A 354 3.95 8.22 2.84
CA LEU A 354 4.17 7.50 1.57
C LEU A 354 5.51 7.83 0.93
N ILE A 355 5.99 9.08 1.02
CA ILE A 355 7.34 9.46 0.58
C ILE A 355 8.39 8.62 1.33
N ASN A 356 8.29 8.54 2.65
CA ASN A 356 9.23 7.75 3.45
C ASN A 356 9.21 6.29 3.00
N LEU A 357 8.03 5.68 2.88
CA LEU A 357 7.90 4.30 2.42
C LEU A 357 8.44 4.09 1.00
N LYS A 358 8.22 5.00 0.05
CA LYS A 358 8.68 4.82 -1.33
C LYS A 358 10.20 4.79 -1.44
N TYR A 359 10.89 5.62 -0.64
CA TYR A 359 12.34 5.77 -0.69
C TYR A 359 13.09 4.95 0.36
N GLN A 360 12.38 4.38 1.34
CA GLN A 360 12.96 3.45 2.29
C GLN A 360 13.48 2.20 1.55
N ASN A 361 14.55 1.60 2.05
CA ASN A 361 15.07 0.36 1.47
C ASN A 361 13.94 -0.70 1.49
N PRO A 362 13.66 -1.40 0.38
CA PRO A 362 12.65 -2.47 0.39
C PRO A 362 12.91 -3.57 1.43
N GLN A 363 14.17 -3.76 1.83
CA GLN A 363 14.54 -4.67 2.92
C GLN A 363 14.10 -4.15 4.30
N GLN A 364 13.88 -2.84 4.45
CA GLN A 364 13.54 -2.18 5.70
C GLN A 364 12.04 -1.86 5.86
N GLY A 365 11.19 -2.08 4.86
CA GLY A 365 9.85 -1.48 4.88
C GLY A 365 9.40 -0.92 3.55
N GLY A 366 10.35 -0.52 2.71
CA GLY A 366 10.04 0.33 1.57
C GLY A 366 9.26 -0.38 0.48
N ASP A 367 8.46 0.39 -0.24
CA ASP A 367 7.79 -0.05 -1.45
C ASP A 367 7.93 1.02 -2.55
N PRO A 368 8.91 0.86 -3.47
CA PRO A 368 9.16 1.85 -4.50
C PRO A 368 8.01 1.95 -5.53
N SER A 369 7.06 1.00 -5.51
CA SER A 369 5.86 1.01 -6.37
C SER A 369 4.68 1.81 -5.80
N ILE A 370 4.76 2.30 -4.57
CA ILE A 370 3.72 3.18 -3.99
C ILE A 370 3.58 4.46 -4.82
N SER A 371 2.33 4.82 -5.14
CA SER A 371 2.02 6.16 -5.66
C SER A 371 2.23 7.19 -4.55
N LEU A 372 3.02 8.22 -4.83
CA LEU A 372 3.18 9.34 -3.88
C LEU A 372 1.96 10.25 -3.85
N ILE A 373 1.25 10.32 -4.97
CA ILE A 373 0.10 11.22 -5.13
C ILE A 373 -1.14 10.55 -4.58
N VAL A 374 -1.78 11.26 -3.66
CA VAL A 374 -3.05 10.87 -3.03
C VAL A 374 -4.08 11.96 -3.31
N ASN A 375 -5.28 11.56 -3.72
CA ASN A 375 -6.34 12.44 -4.19
C ASN A 375 -7.73 11.81 -3.95
N TYR A 376 -8.74 12.65 -3.75
CA TYR A 376 -10.14 12.25 -3.58
C TYR A 376 -10.95 12.28 -4.89
N ASN A 377 -10.51 13.04 -5.90
CA ASN A 377 -11.15 13.17 -7.21
C ASN A 377 -10.19 12.69 -8.31
N ASP A 378 -10.59 12.74 -9.58
CA ASP A 378 -9.67 12.52 -10.71
C ASP A 378 -8.39 13.36 -10.58
N LEU A 379 -7.27 12.79 -11.02
CA LEU A 379 -6.03 13.54 -11.19
C LEU A 379 -6.27 14.70 -12.15
N ASN A 380 -5.74 15.86 -11.80
CA ASN A 380 -5.73 16.99 -12.72
C ASN A 380 -4.68 16.73 -13.80
N MET A 381 -5.09 16.18 -14.95
CA MET A 381 -4.23 15.74 -16.05
C MET A 381 -3.73 16.93 -16.87
N SER A 382 -3.03 17.87 -16.23
CA SER A 382 -2.43 19.02 -16.90
C SER A 382 -1.19 18.65 -17.73
N ASP A 383 -0.68 17.43 -17.59
CA ASP A 383 0.49 16.93 -18.32
C ASP A 383 0.06 15.94 -19.43
N PRO A 384 0.46 16.18 -20.70
CA PRO A 384 0.31 15.26 -21.83
C PRO A 384 0.67 13.79 -21.54
N THR A 385 1.61 13.54 -20.65
CA THR A 385 2.08 12.19 -20.30
C THR A 385 1.09 11.40 -19.43
N GLN A 386 0.09 12.07 -18.86
CA GLN A 386 -0.96 11.47 -18.03
C GLN A 386 -2.21 11.10 -18.83
N ALA A 387 -2.21 11.32 -20.15
CA ALA A 387 -3.36 11.05 -21.00
C ALA A 387 -3.79 9.59 -20.92
N GLN A 388 -5.10 9.38 -20.88
CA GLN A 388 -5.68 8.06 -21.02
C GLN A 388 -6.04 7.81 -22.47
N LYS A 389 -5.59 6.69 -23.04
CA LYS A 389 -6.04 6.31 -24.38
C LYS A 389 -7.46 5.80 -24.32
N GLN A 390 -8.38 6.44 -25.03
CA GLN A 390 -9.79 6.05 -25.06
C GLN A 390 -10.22 5.84 -26.51
N GLY A 391 -11.16 4.92 -26.70
CA GLY A 391 -11.76 4.65 -27.99
C GLY A 391 -13.28 4.65 -27.89
N MET A 392 -13.93 5.39 -28.79
CA MET A 392 -15.38 5.51 -28.87
C MET A 392 -15.90 5.23 -30.28
N TYR A 393 -17.14 4.77 -30.36
CA TYR A 393 -17.88 4.69 -31.62
C TYR A 393 -18.35 6.08 -32.06
N THR A 394 -18.20 6.39 -33.34
CA THR A 394 -18.60 7.69 -33.92
C THR A 394 -20.10 7.80 -34.18
N GLY A 395 -20.81 6.66 -34.17
CA GLY A 395 -22.22 6.59 -34.55
C GLY A 395 -22.47 6.62 -36.07
N LYS A 396 -21.41 6.60 -36.89
CA LYS A 396 -21.51 6.68 -38.36
C LYS A 396 -22.29 5.52 -38.99
N GLU A 397 -22.02 4.29 -38.55
CA GLU A 397 -22.73 3.09 -39.02
C GLU A 397 -24.03 2.87 -38.24
N ASN A 398 -23.95 2.96 -36.91
CA ASN A 398 -25.09 2.81 -36.03
C ASN A 398 -25.19 4.00 -35.08
N ILE A 399 -26.20 4.84 -35.29
CA ILE A 399 -26.43 6.03 -34.46
C ILE A 399 -26.64 5.70 -32.98
N LYS A 400 -27.16 4.50 -32.67
CA LYS A 400 -27.34 4.05 -31.29
C LYS A 400 -26.03 3.74 -30.56
N GLN A 401 -24.90 3.68 -31.28
CA GLN A 401 -23.58 3.50 -30.67
C GLN A 401 -22.82 4.80 -30.50
N VAL A 402 -23.37 5.95 -30.90
CA VAL A 402 -22.64 7.23 -30.80
C VAL A 402 -22.09 7.44 -29.37
N ARG A 403 -20.79 7.76 -29.29
CA ARG A 403 -20.06 8.03 -28.03
C ARG A 403 -19.99 6.84 -27.05
N GLN A 404 -20.48 5.67 -27.42
CA GLN A 404 -20.27 4.48 -26.61
C GLN A 404 -18.78 4.14 -26.63
N TYR A 405 -18.22 3.93 -25.44
CA TYR A 405 -16.88 3.41 -25.29
C TYR A 405 -16.76 2.01 -25.87
N TYR A 406 -15.67 1.75 -26.58
CA TYR A 406 -15.31 0.38 -27.00
C TYR A 406 -13.96 -0.07 -26.46
N GLN A 407 -13.12 0.86 -26.00
CA GLN A 407 -11.87 0.53 -25.32
C GLN A 407 -11.35 1.67 -24.44
N ILE A 408 -10.61 1.29 -23.40
CA ILE A 408 -9.79 2.16 -22.56
C ILE A 408 -8.41 1.50 -22.43
N ASN A 409 -7.35 2.28 -22.62
CA ASN A 409 -5.97 1.83 -22.68
C ASN A 409 -5.74 0.68 -23.68
N GLN A 410 -6.48 0.70 -24.81
CA GLN A 410 -6.46 -0.34 -25.85
C GLN A 410 -7.08 -1.69 -25.45
N PHE A 411 -7.80 -1.75 -24.33
CA PHE A 411 -8.54 -2.93 -23.90
C PHE A 411 -10.05 -2.70 -23.94
N PRO A 412 -10.87 -3.68 -24.36
CA PRO A 412 -12.33 -3.56 -24.37
C PRO A 412 -12.96 -3.74 -22.97
N TYR A 413 -12.12 -3.89 -21.94
CA TYR A 413 -12.52 -4.02 -20.55
C TYR A 413 -11.79 -2.99 -19.68
N VAL A 414 -12.34 -2.74 -18.50
CA VAL A 414 -11.82 -1.74 -17.58
C VAL A 414 -10.39 -2.09 -17.16
N THR A 415 -9.47 -1.15 -17.33
CA THR A 415 -8.08 -1.30 -16.89
C THR A 415 -7.60 -0.06 -16.16
N ILE A 416 -6.76 -0.28 -15.15
CA ILE A 416 -6.03 0.76 -14.43
C ILE A 416 -4.52 0.53 -14.59
N ASN A 417 -3.74 1.61 -14.63
CA ASN A 417 -2.29 1.53 -14.58
C ASN A 417 -1.84 1.36 -13.13
N LYS A 418 -1.18 0.24 -12.83
CA LYS A 418 -0.68 -0.08 -11.49
C LYS A 418 0.83 -0.22 -11.52
N GLN A 419 1.51 0.47 -10.59
CA GLN A 419 2.92 0.25 -10.33
C GLN A 419 3.08 -1.03 -9.49
N ILE A 420 4.01 -1.90 -9.90
CA ILE A 420 4.33 -3.14 -9.20
C ILE A 420 5.84 -3.22 -9.02
N PHE A 421 6.26 -3.56 -7.81
CA PHE A 421 7.65 -3.87 -7.49
C PHE A 421 7.86 -5.39 -7.43
N ASP A 422 8.73 -5.92 -8.28
CA ASP A 422 9.03 -7.37 -8.35
C ASP A 422 10.15 -7.82 -7.40
N GLY A 423 10.64 -6.91 -6.53
CA GLY A 423 11.82 -7.11 -5.69
C GLY A 423 13.11 -6.54 -6.27
N PHE A 424 13.12 -6.13 -7.55
CA PHE A 424 14.27 -5.54 -8.21
C PHE A 424 13.93 -4.25 -8.98
N GLN A 425 12.85 -4.23 -9.75
CA GLN A 425 12.41 -3.11 -10.57
C GLN A 425 10.95 -2.76 -10.32
N VAL A 426 10.62 -1.47 -10.46
CA VAL A 426 9.25 -0.99 -10.55
C VAL A 426 8.83 -1.04 -12.01
N SER A 427 7.72 -1.71 -12.29
CA SER A 427 7.10 -1.74 -13.62
C SER A 427 5.66 -1.23 -13.55
N ASN A 428 5.20 -0.64 -14.65
CA ASN A 428 3.80 -0.28 -14.83
C ASN A 428 3.08 -1.44 -15.51
N GLN A 429 1.94 -1.87 -14.97
CA GLN A 429 1.10 -2.91 -15.55
C GLN A 429 -0.35 -2.42 -15.65
N LEU A 430 -0.98 -2.70 -16.77
CA LEU A 430 -2.43 -2.50 -16.93
C LEU A 430 -3.14 -3.74 -16.38
N VAL A 431 -3.93 -3.55 -15.32
CA VAL A 431 -4.66 -4.61 -14.62
C VAL A 431 -6.15 -4.27 -14.55
N SER A 432 -7.01 -5.28 -14.53
CA SER A 432 -8.41 -5.06 -14.16
C SER A 432 -8.49 -4.68 -12.68
N PRO A 433 -9.23 -3.63 -12.29
CA PRO A 433 -9.48 -3.33 -10.89
C PRO A 433 -10.50 -4.29 -10.25
N TRP A 434 -11.16 -5.13 -11.05
CA TRP A 434 -12.20 -6.06 -10.63
C TRP A 434 -11.69 -7.51 -10.69
N ASP A 435 -12.37 -8.41 -9.98
CA ASP A 435 -12.02 -9.85 -9.96
C ASP A 435 -12.10 -10.50 -11.36
N GLU A 436 -12.87 -9.90 -12.27
CA GLU A 436 -12.98 -10.29 -13.67
C GLU A 436 -12.79 -9.10 -14.63
N ASN A 437 -12.63 -9.38 -15.92
CA ASN A 437 -12.50 -8.35 -16.95
C ASN A 437 -13.87 -7.79 -17.32
N ILE A 438 -14.33 -6.80 -16.56
CA ILE A 438 -15.60 -6.10 -16.80
C ILE A 438 -15.51 -5.32 -18.12
N GLN A 439 -16.36 -5.66 -19.09
CA GLN A 439 -16.43 -4.96 -20.37
C GLN A 439 -16.81 -3.50 -20.16
N ILE A 440 -16.18 -2.60 -20.92
CA ILE A 440 -16.55 -1.20 -20.90
C ILE A 440 -17.87 -1.05 -21.66
N GLN A 441 -18.84 -0.37 -21.04
CA GLN A 441 -20.16 -0.16 -21.62
C GLN A 441 -20.67 1.24 -21.30
N GLY A 442 -21.37 1.84 -22.24
CA GLY A 442 -21.99 3.15 -22.10
C GLY A 442 -21.16 4.31 -22.63
N THR A 443 -21.67 5.51 -22.43
CA THR A 443 -21.05 6.79 -22.82
C THR A 443 -20.40 7.45 -21.62
N ASP A 444 -19.73 8.59 -21.80
CA ASP A 444 -19.24 9.43 -20.69
C ASP A 444 -20.33 10.34 -20.07
N ALA A 445 -21.62 10.05 -20.35
CA ALA A 445 -22.79 10.87 -20.06
C ALA A 445 -22.85 12.24 -20.75
N GLY A 446 -21.78 12.77 -21.34
CA GLY A 446 -21.79 14.10 -21.97
C GLY A 446 -22.65 14.17 -23.22
N ALA A 447 -22.84 13.03 -23.90
CA ALA A 447 -23.90 12.82 -24.88
C ALA A 447 -24.26 11.34 -24.91
N ASN A 448 -25.51 11.02 -25.23
CA ASN A 448 -25.98 9.64 -25.37
C ASN A 448 -26.60 9.40 -26.75
N GLU A 449 -27.03 8.17 -26.99
CA GLU A 449 -27.72 7.78 -28.20
C GLU A 449 -29.03 8.57 -28.41
N PRO A 450 -29.31 9.10 -29.61
CA PRO A 450 -30.51 9.89 -29.88
C PRO A 450 -31.79 9.06 -29.82
N ASP A 451 -32.93 9.76 -29.84
CA ASP A 451 -34.26 9.18 -29.88
C ASP A 451 -34.50 8.28 -28.65
N LEU A 452 -34.28 8.85 -27.47
CA LEU A 452 -34.61 8.22 -26.18
C LEU A 452 -36.09 8.39 -25.87
N ASP A 453 -36.70 7.35 -25.32
CA ASP A 453 -38.04 7.38 -24.72
C ASP A 453 -37.96 7.17 -23.20
N GLU A 454 -39.11 7.21 -22.52
CA GLU A 454 -39.20 7.04 -21.06
C GLU A 454 -38.76 5.65 -20.59
N ASP A 455 -38.79 4.65 -21.48
CA ASP A 455 -38.40 3.27 -21.21
C ASP A 455 -36.92 2.99 -21.55
N SER A 456 -36.23 3.97 -22.13
CA SER A 456 -34.84 3.84 -22.56
C SER A 456 -33.89 3.81 -21.37
N ASN A 457 -32.99 2.84 -21.37
CA ASN A 457 -31.95 2.75 -20.35
C ASN A 457 -30.66 3.38 -20.84
N LEU A 458 -30.13 4.33 -20.09
CA LEU A 458 -28.86 4.97 -20.37
C LEU A 458 -27.71 4.21 -19.69
N ASN A 459 -26.85 3.63 -20.51
CA ASN A 459 -25.58 3.08 -20.06
C ASN A 459 -24.54 4.19 -20.02
N ILE A 460 -23.97 4.43 -18.85
CA ILE A 460 -22.93 5.43 -18.64
C ILE A 460 -21.71 4.72 -18.05
N PHE A 461 -20.53 5.09 -18.53
CA PHE A 461 -19.25 4.75 -17.95
C PHE A 461 -18.69 5.95 -17.19
N ILE A 462 -18.46 5.78 -15.89
CA ILE A 462 -17.95 6.83 -15.02
C ILE A 462 -16.44 6.58 -14.82
N ASN A 463 -15.60 7.37 -15.49
CA ASN A 463 -14.14 7.20 -15.46
C ASN A 463 -13.57 7.21 -14.04
N THR A 464 -14.06 8.07 -13.14
CA THR A 464 -13.63 8.12 -11.71
C THR A 464 -13.85 6.81 -10.97
N LEU A 465 -14.93 6.10 -11.29
CA LEU A 465 -15.35 4.88 -10.61
C LEU A 465 -14.87 3.62 -11.33
N TYR A 466 -14.30 3.77 -12.53
CA TYR A 466 -13.89 2.65 -13.39
C TYR A 466 -15.01 1.61 -13.58
N GLN A 467 -16.25 2.10 -13.65
CA GLN A 467 -17.44 1.27 -13.73
C GLN A 467 -18.40 1.89 -14.75
N GLY A 468 -19.05 1.02 -15.53
CA GLY A 468 -20.15 1.44 -16.39
C GLY A 468 -21.26 0.41 -16.48
N GLY A 469 -22.27 0.80 -17.21
CA GLY A 469 -23.52 0.06 -17.37
C GLY A 469 -24.70 0.89 -16.88
N GLN A 470 -25.82 0.21 -16.70
CA GLN A 470 -26.95 0.79 -16.00
C GLN A 470 -26.53 0.97 -14.54
N LEU A 471 -26.80 2.14 -13.93
CA LEU A 471 -26.52 2.42 -12.52
C LEU A 471 -27.39 1.52 -11.61
N TYR A 472 -27.12 0.21 -11.59
CA TYR A 472 -27.67 -0.71 -10.62
C TYR A 472 -26.77 -0.73 -9.41
N ASN A 473 -27.38 -0.47 -8.26
CA ASN A 473 -26.80 -0.65 -6.93
C ASN A 473 -26.18 -2.04 -6.80
N TYR A 474 -24.87 -2.11 -6.57
CA TYR A 474 -24.20 -3.36 -6.26
C TYR A 474 -24.18 -3.63 -4.74
N ASP A 475 -24.67 -4.81 -4.38
CA ASP A 475 -24.34 -5.80 -3.34
C ASP A 475 -23.89 -5.45 -1.91
N TYR A 476 -23.43 -4.24 -1.59
CA TYR A 476 -23.10 -3.86 -0.22
C TYR A 476 -23.86 -2.61 0.19
N ASN A 477 -25.16 -2.76 0.42
CA ASN A 477 -25.96 -1.73 1.07
C ASN A 477 -25.87 -0.36 0.35
N ASN A 478 -25.85 -0.35 -0.99
CA ASN A 478 -25.75 0.86 -1.83
C ASN A 478 -24.43 1.64 -1.64
N THR A 479 -23.34 0.91 -1.40
CA THR A 479 -21.96 1.42 -1.39
C THR A 479 -21.12 0.72 -2.46
N LEU A 480 -20.21 1.45 -3.09
CA LEU A 480 -19.25 0.90 -4.06
C LEU A 480 -17.85 0.88 -3.46
N ASN A 481 -17.27 -0.30 -3.34
CA ASN A 481 -15.91 -0.47 -2.84
C ASN A 481 -14.89 -0.13 -3.94
N LEU A 482 -14.14 0.96 -3.76
CA LEU A 482 -13.11 1.44 -4.68
C LEU A 482 -11.69 1.06 -4.23
N THR A 483 -11.56 0.10 -3.31
CA THR A 483 -10.29 -0.17 -2.64
C THR A 483 -9.19 -0.65 -3.59
N SER A 484 -9.54 -1.46 -4.60
CA SER A 484 -8.59 -1.91 -5.63
C SER A 484 -8.15 -0.79 -6.57
N ILE A 485 -9.03 0.20 -6.80
CA ILE A 485 -8.81 1.33 -7.72
C ILE A 485 -7.92 2.38 -7.05
N LEU A 486 -8.28 2.79 -5.84
CA LEU A 486 -7.62 3.89 -5.14
C LEU A 486 -6.54 3.39 -4.16
N SER A 487 -6.28 2.09 -4.13
CA SER A 487 -5.28 1.43 -3.28
C SER A 487 -5.44 1.74 -1.78
N GLY A 488 -6.65 2.02 -1.32
CA GLY A 488 -6.98 2.31 0.08
C GLY A 488 -8.47 2.12 0.36
N PRO A 489 -8.90 1.97 1.63
CA PRO A 489 -10.24 1.54 2.03
C PRO A 489 -11.30 2.62 1.76
N ILE A 490 -11.57 2.88 0.48
CA ILE A 490 -12.43 3.95 0.01
C ILE A 490 -13.71 3.35 -0.54
N PHE A 491 -14.83 3.90 -0.05
CA PHE A 491 -16.17 3.51 -0.45
C PHE A 491 -16.89 4.72 -1.03
N ASN A 492 -17.43 4.58 -2.23
CA ASN A 492 -18.27 5.59 -2.85
C ASN A 492 -19.73 5.38 -2.44
N THR A 493 -20.39 6.46 -2.03
CA THR A 493 -21.79 6.46 -1.60
C THR A 493 -22.46 7.73 -2.13
N LYS A 494 -23.79 7.77 -2.14
CA LYS A 494 -24.52 9.03 -2.36
C LYS A 494 -24.27 9.98 -1.19
N THR A 495 -24.44 11.29 -1.43
CA THR A 495 -24.29 12.32 -0.41
C THR A 495 -25.12 12.00 0.84
N HIS A 496 -24.55 12.28 2.03
CA HIS A 496 -25.12 11.92 3.33
C HIS A 496 -25.46 10.43 3.48
N MET A 497 -24.85 9.57 2.66
CA MET A 497 -25.11 8.14 2.59
C MET A 497 -26.56 7.82 2.22
N LEU A 498 -27.14 8.57 1.28
CA LEU A 498 -28.51 8.33 0.84
C LEU A 498 -28.70 6.91 0.28
N ASN A 499 -29.73 6.23 0.80
CA ASN A 499 -30.06 4.83 0.56
C ASN A 499 -29.05 3.83 1.10
N ILE A 500 -28.01 4.21 1.85
CA ILE A 500 -27.20 3.22 2.55
C ILE A 500 -28.06 2.45 3.56
N ASP A 501 -27.62 1.25 3.97
CA ASP A 501 -28.22 0.54 5.09
C ASP A 501 -28.31 1.46 6.33
N PRO A 502 -29.51 1.64 6.92
CA PRO A 502 -29.70 2.47 8.10
C PRO A 502 -28.70 2.15 9.23
N ASP A 503 -28.30 0.90 9.36
CA ASP A 503 -27.32 0.48 10.36
C ASP A 503 -25.95 1.13 10.15
N MET A 504 -25.59 1.51 8.93
CA MET A 504 -24.34 2.22 8.64
C MET A 504 -24.43 3.71 9.03
N THR A 505 -25.57 4.35 8.76
CA THR A 505 -25.78 5.77 9.09
C THR A 505 -25.71 6.07 10.58
N GLN A 506 -26.01 5.09 11.43
CA GLN A 506 -25.97 5.29 12.88
C GLN A 506 -24.55 5.45 13.41
N PHE A 507 -23.52 5.10 12.64
CA PHE A 507 -22.13 5.11 13.09
C PHE A 507 -21.41 6.44 12.87
N ILE A 508 -22.05 7.46 12.27
CA ILE A 508 -21.41 8.73 11.92
C ILE A 508 -22.39 9.87 12.18
N ASP A 509 -21.92 10.95 12.81
CA ASP A 509 -22.71 12.18 12.96
C ASP A 509 -22.22 13.21 11.92
N VAL A 510 -23.11 13.65 11.03
CA VAL A 510 -22.80 14.62 9.96
C VAL A 510 -23.53 15.93 10.21
N TYR A 511 -22.84 17.05 10.01
CA TYR A 511 -23.35 18.40 10.25
C TYR A 511 -23.06 19.30 9.05
N ASN A 512 -24.00 20.18 8.69
CA ASN A 512 -23.79 21.18 7.66
C ASN A 512 -22.92 22.32 8.17
N THR A 513 -22.49 23.23 7.29
CA THR A 513 -21.62 24.38 7.61
C THR A 513 -22.03 25.25 8.80
N ASP A 514 -23.31 25.23 9.20
CA ASP A 514 -23.86 25.99 10.32
C ASP A 514 -23.90 25.18 11.63
N GLY A 515 -23.36 23.96 11.64
CA GLY A 515 -23.38 23.03 12.78
C GLY A 515 -24.72 22.36 13.01
N ASN A 516 -25.62 22.34 12.02
CA ASN A 516 -26.90 21.63 12.13
C ASN A 516 -26.75 20.19 11.60
N PRO A 517 -27.30 19.17 12.30
CA PRO A 517 -27.28 17.79 11.82
C PRO A 517 -27.83 17.67 10.39
N GLN A 518 -27.16 16.88 9.56
CA GLN A 518 -27.60 16.51 8.21
C GLN A 518 -28.04 15.05 8.18
N TYR A 519 -29.11 14.80 7.45
CA TYR A 519 -29.67 13.48 7.24
C TYR A 519 -29.89 13.25 5.74
N PRO A 520 -29.80 12.00 5.28
CA PRO A 520 -30.16 11.66 3.90
C PRO A 520 -31.51 12.26 3.48
N SER A 521 -31.55 12.88 2.32
CA SER A 521 -32.78 13.44 1.76
C SER A 521 -32.84 13.31 0.24
N ASN A 522 -33.98 13.68 -0.36
CA ASN A 522 -34.11 13.71 -1.82
C ASN A 522 -33.15 14.70 -2.51
N TRP A 523 -32.52 15.62 -1.76
CA TRP A 523 -31.48 16.50 -2.27
C TRP A 523 -30.16 15.78 -2.57
N ASP A 524 -29.98 14.58 -2.00
CA ASP A 524 -28.78 13.77 -2.16
C ASP A 524 -28.88 12.78 -3.35
N GLN A 525 -29.96 12.88 -4.14
CA GLN A 525 -30.13 12.09 -5.35
C GLN A 525 -29.25 12.61 -6.48
N THR A 526 -28.68 11.68 -7.23
CA THR A 526 -28.00 11.95 -8.51
C THR A 526 -29.01 11.84 -9.65
N PHE A 527 -29.09 12.85 -10.50
CA PHE A 527 -29.93 12.83 -11.70
C PHE A 527 -29.21 13.49 -12.87
N ILE A 528 -29.56 13.08 -14.08
CA ILE A 528 -29.09 13.69 -15.33
C ILE A 528 -30.34 14.12 -16.10
N LEU A 529 -30.34 15.36 -16.58
CA LEU A 529 -31.40 15.85 -17.46
C LEU A 529 -30.92 15.71 -18.90
N VAL A 530 -31.68 14.97 -19.69
CA VAL A 530 -31.33 14.62 -21.07
C VAL A 530 -32.42 15.13 -22.00
N GLU A 531 -32.03 15.80 -23.09
CA GLU A 531 -32.98 16.18 -24.13
C GLU A 531 -33.20 14.98 -25.07
N PRO A 532 -34.42 14.45 -25.21
CA PRO A 532 -34.64 13.12 -25.80
C PRO A 532 -34.33 13.01 -27.31
N ILE A 533 -34.34 14.13 -28.06
CA ILE A 533 -34.20 14.09 -29.53
C ILE A 533 -32.74 14.14 -29.96
N THR A 534 -31.98 15.11 -29.44
CA THR A 534 -30.58 15.33 -29.75
C THR A 534 -29.67 14.66 -28.74
N VAL A 535 -30.16 14.42 -27.52
CA VAL A 535 -29.45 13.69 -26.46
C VAL A 535 -28.09 14.30 -26.12
N MET A 536 -27.92 15.57 -26.52
CA MET A 536 -27.01 16.49 -25.89
C MET A 536 -27.63 16.85 -24.54
N ILE A 537 -26.83 16.89 -23.49
CA ILE A 537 -27.22 17.59 -22.27
C ILE A 537 -27.27 19.07 -22.65
N PRO A 538 -28.45 19.71 -22.75
CA PRO A 538 -28.50 21.15 -22.99
C PRO A 538 -27.74 21.83 -21.86
N PHE A 539 -27.03 22.93 -22.16
CA PHE A 539 -26.36 23.75 -21.15
C PHE A 539 -27.35 24.09 -20.03
N PHE A 540 -27.29 23.35 -18.93
CA PHE A 540 -28.12 23.60 -17.75
C PHE A 540 -27.19 23.93 -16.58
N TYR A 541 -27.22 25.19 -16.17
CA TYR A 541 -26.86 25.56 -14.82
C TYR A 541 -27.85 24.87 -13.87
N VAL A 542 -27.45 23.77 -13.23
CA VAL A 542 -28.19 23.26 -12.07
C VAL A 542 -27.86 24.14 -10.86
N HIS A 543 -28.32 25.38 -10.88
CA HIS A 543 -28.34 26.23 -9.71
C HIS A 543 -29.67 26.04 -8.99
N ARG A 544 -29.76 25.09 -8.05
CA ARG A 544 -30.92 25.01 -7.15
C ARG A 544 -30.72 25.91 -5.94
N SER A 545 -31.13 27.17 -6.04
CA SER A 545 -31.39 28.02 -4.87
C SER A 545 -32.89 28.10 -4.63
N GLY A 546 -33.37 27.45 -3.57
CA GLY A 546 -34.72 27.62 -3.04
C GLY A 546 -35.39 26.33 -2.60
N ASN A 547 -36.08 26.40 -1.45
CA ASN A 547 -36.95 25.35 -0.93
C ASN A 547 -38.02 24.99 -1.96
N LEU A 548 -37.87 23.85 -2.64
CA LEU A 548 -38.95 23.24 -3.40
C LEU A 548 -39.87 22.54 -2.41
N THR A 549 -41.12 22.96 -2.39
CA THR A 549 -42.22 22.16 -1.83
C THR A 549 -42.46 20.99 -2.79
N GLU A 550 -42.86 19.83 -2.27
CA GLU A 550 -42.91 18.54 -2.98
C GLU A 550 -43.78 18.50 -4.26
N ASP A 551 -44.51 19.57 -4.58
CA ASP A 551 -45.53 19.60 -5.65
C ASP A 551 -45.25 20.59 -6.81
N ALA A 552 -44.08 21.21 -6.90
CA ALA A 552 -43.81 22.16 -8.00
C ALA A 552 -43.33 21.45 -9.29
N PRO A 553 -44.08 21.48 -10.41
CA PRO A 553 -43.59 20.98 -11.69
C PRO A 553 -42.38 21.80 -12.16
N PHE A 554 -41.35 21.12 -12.65
CA PHE A 554 -40.16 21.74 -13.22
C PHE A 554 -40.55 22.75 -14.32
N GLN A 555 -40.42 24.06 -14.06
CA GLN A 555 -40.46 25.06 -15.12
C GLN A 555 -39.07 25.21 -15.73
N LEU A 556 -38.87 24.59 -16.90
CA LEU A 556 -37.71 24.79 -17.76
C LEU A 556 -37.76 26.20 -18.37
N GLN A 557 -36.80 27.05 -18.01
CA GLN A 557 -36.49 28.25 -18.79
C GLN A 557 -35.40 27.90 -19.80
N TYR A 558 -35.76 27.87 -21.09
CA TYR A 558 -34.82 27.79 -22.20
C TYR A 558 -34.10 29.14 -22.33
N ILE A 559 -32.77 29.13 -22.27
CA ILE A 559 -31.94 30.25 -22.74
C ILE A 559 -31.37 29.80 -24.09
N PHE A 560 -31.78 30.46 -25.16
CA PHE A 560 -31.28 30.24 -26.54
C PHE A 560 -30.08 31.13 -26.84
#